data_AF-A0A1Y3MPT5-F1
#
_entry.id   AF-A0A1Y3MPT5-F1
#
_cell.length_a   1.000
_cell.length_b   1.000
_cell.length_c   1.000
_cell.angle_alpha   90.00
_cell.angle_beta   90.00
_cell.angle_gamma   90.00
#
_symmetry.space_group_name_H-M   'P 1'
#
loop_
_entity.id
_entity.type
_entity.pdbx_description
1 polymer ?
#
loop_
_entity_poly.entity_id
_entity_poly.type
_entity_poly.pdbx_seq_one_letter_code
_entity_poly.pdbx_strand_id
1 'polypeptide(L)'
;AVNYGVNVVTAAGNDHEDSCYSSPASSPNVITVAATNDKDEMTEYSNHGNCVTVFAPGDMIESAWTGSTNNLINMSSGTSMACP
;
A
#
# COMPACT_ATOMS: atom_id res chain seq x y z
N ALA A 1 12.41 0.04 -15.78
CA ALA A 1 11.69 1.25 -15.35
C ALA A 1 12.59 2.14 -14.48
N VAL A 2 12.96 1.68 -13.29
CA VAL A 2 13.77 2.46 -12.32
C VAL A 2 15.11 2.98 -12.88
N ASN A 3 15.86 2.14 -13.60
CA ASN A 3 17.13 2.55 -14.23
C ASN A 3 16.96 3.60 -15.37
N TYR A 4 15.74 3.82 -15.84
CA TYR A 4 15.41 4.83 -16.85
C TYR A 4 14.81 6.09 -16.21
N GLY A 5 14.92 6.26 -14.89
CA GLY A 5 14.43 7.44 -14.16
C GLY A 5 12.93 7.43 -13.84
N VAL A 6 12.26 6.29 -13.98
CA VAL A 6 10.84 6.15 -13.60
C VAL A 6 10.75 5.77 -12.13
N ASN A 7 10.12 6.62 -11.32
CA ASN A 7 9.80 6.30 -9.93
C ASN A 7 8.70 5.24 -9.88
N VAL A 8 8.93 4.19 -9.10
CA VAL A 8 7.97 3.11 -8.91
C VAL A 8 7.60 3.05 -7.43
N VAL A 9 6.31 3.16 -7.15
CA VAL A 9 5.73 3.02 -5.81
C VAL A 9 4.90 1.74 -5.81
N THR A 10 4.95 0.97 -4.73
CA THR A 10 4.23 -0.30 -4.64
C THR A 10 3.74 -0.61 -3.23
N ALA A 11 2.70 -1.42 -3.14
CA ALA A 11 2.15 -1.93 -1.90
C ALA A 11 3.12 -2.90 -1.24
N ALA A 12 3.23 -2.84 0.09
CA ALA A 12 3.98 -3.84 0.85
C ALA A 12 3.36 -5.25 0.77
N GLY A 13 2.03 -5.34 0.60
CA GLY A 13 1.26 -6.59 0.65
C GLY A 13 0.36 -6.66 1.90
N ASN A 14 -0.63 -7.55 1.88
CA ASN A 14 -1.73 -7.60 2.87
C ASN A 14 -1.78 -8.93 3.63
N ASP A 15 -0.63 -9.55 3.88
CA ASP A 15 -0.52 -10.91 4.43
C ASP A 15 0.05 -10.93 5.86
N HIS A 16 0.35 -9.78 6.45
CA HIS A 16 1.06 -9.65 7.73
C HIS A 16 2.42 -10.37 7.75
N GLU A 17 3.13 -10.37 6.62
CA GLU A 17 4.44 -11.01 6.47
C GLU A 17 5.57 -9.99 6.23
N ASP A 18 6.82 -10.48 6.19
CA ASP A 18 7.96 -9.66 5.77
C ASP A 18 7.83 -9.32 4.28
N SER A 19 7.69 -8.02 3.99
CA SER A 19 7.61 -7.46 2.63
C SER A 19 8.80 -7.85 1.74
N CYS A 20 9.94 -8.24 2.31
CA CYS A 20 11.08 -8.75 1.57
C CYS A 20 10.80 -10.09 0.87
N TYR A 21 9.74 -10.82 1.23
CA TYR A 21 9.32 -12.04 0.55
C TYR A 21 8.28 -11.78 -0.56
N SER A 22 7.78 -10.55 -0.68
CA SER A 22 6.78 -10.18 -1.68
C SER A 22 7.41 -9.43 -2.84
N SER A 23 6.99 -9.74 -4.06
CA SER A 23 7.38 -8.97 -5.26
C SER A 23 6.19 -8.17 -5.78
N PRO A 24 6.36 -6.89 -6.16
CA PRO A 24 7.64 -6.18 -6.31
C PRO A 24 8.16 -5.46 -5.04
N ALA A 25 7.48 -5.60 -3.89
CA ALA A 25 7.79 -4.93 -2.63
C ALA A 25 9.24 -5.12 -2.12
N SER A 26 9.87 -6.25 -2.43
CA SER A 26 11.25 -6.57 -2.03
C SER A 26 12.34 -5.91 -2.89
N SER A 27 11.97 -5.21 -3.96
CA SER A 27 12.94 -4.57 -4.84
C SER A 27 13.62 -3.37 -4.16
N PRO A 28 14.95 -3.28 -4.14
CA PRO A 28 15.67 -2.22 -3.42
C PRO A 28 15.51 -0.82 -4.04
N ASN A 29 14.99 -0.74 -5.26
CA ASN A 29 14.89 0.51 -6.04
C ASN A 29 13.43 0.98 -6.22
N VAL A 30 12.48 0.44 -5.46
CA VAL A 30 11.08 0.92 -5.45
C VAL A 30 10.75 1.50 -4.08
N ILE A 31 9.72 2.35 -4.04
CA ILE A 31 9.16 2.87 -2.79
C ILE A 31 8.06 1.91 -2.36
N THR A 32 8.35 1.09 -1.35
CA THR A 32 7.40 0.13 -0.79
C THR A 32 6.64 0.78 0.36
N VAL A 33 5.31 0.81 0.27
CA VAL A 33 4.44 1.50 1.21
C VAL A 33 3.60 0.51 2.02
N ALA A 34 3.74 0.59 3.35
CA ALA A 34 2.93 -0.17 4.31
C ALA A 34 1.75 0.68 4.83
N ALA A 35 0.74 0.03 5.40
CA ALA A 35 -0.50 0.68 5.79
C ALA A 35 -0.58 0.95 7.31
N THR A 36 -1.06 2.14 7.66
CA THR A 36 -1.48 2.50 9.03
C THR A 36 -2.97 2.81 9.09
N ASN A 37 -3.54 2.74 10.31
CA ASN A 37 -4.89 3.17 10.63
C ASN A 37 -4.93 4.62 11.14
N ASP A 38 -6.12 5.07 11.55
CA ASP A 38 -6.40 6.42 12.08
C ASP A 38 -5.74 6.72 13.43
N LYS A 39 -5.10 5.74 14.06
CA LYS A 39 -4.35 5.88 15.32
C LYS A 39 -2.84 5.85 15.10
N ASP A 40 -2.39 5.95 13.85
CA ASP A 40 -0.98 5.78 13.44
C ASP A 40 -0.40 4.39 13.80
N GLU A 41 -1.26 3.39 13.93
CA GLU A 41 -0.85 2.01 14.18
C GLU A 41 -0.79 1.25 12.85
N MET A 42 0.20 0.37 12.70
CA MET A 42 0.25 -0.54 11.55
C MET A 42 -1.02 -1.41 11.53
N THR A 43 -1.64 -1.55 10.36
CA THR A 43 -2.84 -2.36 10.22
C THR A 43 -2.52 -3.85 10.36
N GLU A 44 -3.47 -4.64 10.84
CA GLU A 44 -3.27 -6.08 11.09
C GLU A 44 -2.92 -6.87 9.82
N TYR A 45 -3.27 -6.37 8.65
CA TYR A 45 -2.95 -7.00 7.37
C TYR A 45 -1.64 -6.51 6.75
N SER A 46 -1.09 -5.36 7.14
CA SER A 46 0.06 -4.79 6.43
C SER A 46 1.28 -5.70 6.53
N ASN A 47 1.89 -6.01 5.38
CA ASN A 47 3.26 -6.51 5.37
C ASN A 47 4.22 -5.45 5.95
N HIS A 48 5.33 -5.92 6.50
CA HIS A 48 6.25 -5.13 7.31
C HIS A 48 7.70 -5.51 7.04
N GLY A 49 8.63 -5.06 7.90
CA GLY A 49 10.06 -5.40 7.78
C GLY A 49 10.88 -4.38 6.99
N ASN A 50 12.13 -4.74 6.71
CA ASN A 50 13.15 -3.79 6.24
C ASN A 50 12.99 -3.37 4.78
N CYS A 51 12.19 -4.09 3.98
CA CYS A 51 11.91 -3.69 2.59
C CYS A 51 10.82 -2.62 2.50
N VAL A 52 10.11 -2.32 3.59
CA VAL A 52 9.20 -1.16 3.66
C VAL A 52 10.01 0.13 3.69
N THR A 53 9.70 1.05 2.78
CA THR A 53 10.33 2.37 2.74
C THR A 53 9.61 3.36 3.65
N VAL A 54 8.27 3.31 3.68
CA VAL A 54 7.44 4.27 4.41
C VAL A 54 6.08 3.67 4.76
N PHE A 55 5.44 4.18 5.81
CA PHE A 55 4.06 3.89 6.17
C PHE A 55 3.15 5.06 5.76
N ALA A 56 1.94 4.77 5.32
CA ALA A 56 0.92 5.76 4.99
C ALA A 56 -0.50 5.26 5.37
N PRO A 57 -1.49 6.16 5.50
CA PRO A 57 -2.87 5.76 5.79
C PRO A 57 -3.39 4.79 4.75
N GLY A 58 -3.82 3.60 5.19
CA GLY A 58 -4.30 2.54 4.31
C GLY A 58 -5.48 1.77 4.87
N ASP A 59 -6.06 2.20 5.99
CA ASP A 59 -7.29 1.64 6.56
C ASP A 59 -8.44 2.63 6.44
N MET A 60 -9.61 2.14 6.04
CA MET A 60 -10.83 2.93 5.88
C MET A 60 -10.58 4.22 5.09
N ILE A 61 -10.01 4.08 3.90
CA ILE A 61 -9.78 5.20 2.99
C ILE A 61 -11.00 5.38 2.08
N GLU A 62 -11.61 6.56 2.15
CA GLU A 62 -12.70 6.95 1.26
C GLU A 62 -12.21 6.96 -0.19
N SER A 63 -12.83 6.12 -1.03
CA SER A 63 -12.39 5.86 -2.39
C SER A 63 -13.53 6.01 -3.39
N ALA A 64 -13.20 6.49 -4.59
CA ALA A 64 -14.11 6.39 -5.72
C ALA A 64 -14.36 4.90 -6.05
N TRP A 65 -15.61 4.55 -6.37
CA TRP A 65 -15.99 3.15 -6.54
C TRP A 65 -16.65 2.89 -7.89
N THR A 66 -16.45 1.68 -8.41
CA THR A 66 -17.05 1.25 -9.67
C THR A 66 -18.52 0.84 -9.47
N GLY A 67 -19.36 1.12 -10.47
CA GLY A 67 -20.76 0.67 -10.47
C GLY A 67 -21.60 1.42 -11.50
N SER A 68 -22.92 1.43 -11.32
CA SER A 68 -23.88 1.91 -12.33
C SER A 68 -24.01 3.43 -12.41
N THR A 69 -23.41 4.18 -11.49
CA THR A 69 -23.45 5.65 -11.46
C THR A 69 -22.05 6.22 -11.21
N ASN A 70 -21.86 7.49 -11.56
CA ASN A 70 -20.53 8.14 -11.53
C ASN A 70 -20.10 8.68 -10.16
N ASN A 71 -20.95 8.56 -9.13
CA ASN A 71 -20.73 9.18 -7.81
C ASN A 71 -20.73 8.15 -6.67
N LEU A 72 -20.28 6.93 -6.95
CA LEU A 72 -20.20 5.89 -5.93
C LEU A 72 -18.93 6.06 -5.11
N ILE A 73 -19.10 5.98 -3.80
CA ILE A 73 -18.03 6.07 -2.80
C ILE A 73 -18.05 4.79 -1.99
N ASN A 74 -16.87 4.28 -1.64
CA ASN A 74 -16.72 3.16 -0.73
C ASN A 74 -15.51 3.37 0.19
N MET A 75 -15.59 2.81 1.39
CA MET A 75 -14.44 2.75 2.29
C MET A 75 -13.64 1.50 1.94
N SER A 76 -12.37 1.66 1.63
CA SER A 76 -11.49 0.54 1.28
C SER A 76 -10.23 0.54 2.14
N SER A 77 -9.71 -0.66 2.39
CA SER A 77 -8.58 -0.91 3.26
C SER A 77 -7.57 -1.80 2.53
N GLY A 78 -6.30 -1.47 2.64
CA GLY A 78 -5.21 -2.24 2.07
C GLY A 78 -3.93 -1.41 1.96
N THR A 79 -2.79 -2.08 1.84
CA THR A 79 -1.54 -1.42 1.44
C THR A 79 -1.65 -0.79 0.06
N SER A 80 -2.52 -1.30 -0.81
CA SER A 80 -2.91 -0.63 -2.07
C SER A 80 -3.53 0.75 -1.86
N MET A 81 -4.27 0.98 -0.78
CA MET A 81 -4.84 2.29 -0.47
C MET A 81 -3.79 3.23 0.15
N ALA A 82 -2.77 2.66 0.81
CA ALA A 82 -1.59 3.41 1.23
C ALA A 82 -0.69 3.81 0.04
N CYS A 83 -0.79 3.10 -1.11
CA CYS A 83 -0.11 3.41 -2.37
C CYS A 83 -1.09 3.54 -3.57
N PRO A 84 -1.97 4.55 -3.57
CA PRO A 84 -3.03 4.68 -4.57
C PRO A 84 -2.53 4.93 -6.00
#